data_AF-A0A6H9HM76-F1
#
_entry.id   AF-A0A6H9HM76-F1
#
_cell.length_a   1.000
_cell.length_b   1.000
_cell.length_c   1.000
_cell.angle_alpha   90.00
_cell.angle_beta   90.00
_cell.angle_gamma   90.00
#
_symmetry.space_group_name_H-M   'P 1'
#
loop_
_entity.id
_entity.type
_entity.pdbx_description
1 polymer ?
#
loop_
_entity_poly.entity_id
_entity_poly.type
_entity_poly.pdbx_seq_one_letter_code
_entity_poly.pdbx_strand_id
1 'polypeptide(L)'
;MIPRSLCAGALRKMPLYACSRRLFLAGLLALASGCVYRIDVQQGNLLDDKAIDAVQPGMTRSQVRFLLGTPVVEDSFHHDRWDYVYYLRRGRSNREEKRWVIVTFADDKVATIRKDVPFDAPG
;
A
#
# COMPACT_ATOMS: atom_id res chain seq x y z
N MET A 1 11.85 -3.68 86.77
CA MET A 1 11.07 -4.91 86.49
C MET A 1 10.78 -4.93 84.99
N ILE A 2 11.24 -5.96 84.27
CA ILE A 2 11.01 -6.20 82.83
C ILE A 2 9.87 -7.23 82.73
N PRO A 3 8.97 -7.21 81.71
CA PRO A 3 9.14 -8.06 80.52
C PRO A 3 8.81 -7.30 79.20
N ARG A 4 9.55 -7.41 78.10
CA ARG A 4 9.69 -8.53 77.14
C ARG A 4 8.36 -9.00 76.53
N SER A 5 8.09 -8.59 75.28
CA SER A 5 7.33 -9.34 74.25
C SER A 5 7.72 -8.74 72.88
N LEU A 6 8.72 -9.32 72.19
CA LEU A 6 8.64 -10.34 71.14
C LEU A 6 7.90 -9.91 69.85
N CYS A 7 8.72 -9.62 68.84
CA CYS A 7 8.67 -10.01 67.43
C CYS A 7 7.34 -10.51 66.81
N ALA A 8 6.96 -9.91 65.67
CA ALA A 8 6.95 -10.60 64.37
C ALA A 8 6.61 -9.62 63.22
N GLY A 9 7.61 -8.88 62.75
CA GLY A 9 7.55 -8.26 61.43
C GLY A 9 7.75 -9.34 60.38
N ALA A 10 6.69 -9.75 59.68
CA ALA A 10 6.79 -10.63 58.53
C ALA A 10 7.43 -9.87 57.36
N LEU A 11 8.76 -9.80 57.36
CA LEU A 11 9.53 -9.30 56.23
C LEU A 11 9.43 -10.34 55.10
N ARG A 12 8.49 -10.11 54.19
CA ARG A 12 8.28 -10.93 52.99
C ARG A 12 9.51 -10.76 52.09
N LYS A 13 10.51 -11.62 52.27
CA LYS A 13 11.71 -11.68 51.42
C LYS A 13 11.28 -12.02 49.99
N MET A 14 11.18 -11.02 49.12
CA MET A 14 11.07 -11.26 47.69
C MET A 14 12.41 -11.82 47.21
N PRO A 15 12.44 -13.02 46.60
CA PRO A 15 13.68 -13.60 46.12
C PRO A 15 14.28 -12.72 45.01
N LEU A 16 15.55 -12.36 45.15
CA LEU A 16 16.32 -11.50 44.22
C LEU A 16 16.30 -12.02 42.77
N TYR A 17 16.08 -13.33 42.58
CA TYR A 17 15.99 -14.03 41.29
C TYR A 17 14.63 -13.87 40.57
N ALA A 18 13.61 -13.34 41.25
CA ALA A 18 12.31 -13.05 40.63
C ALA A 18 12.30 -11.73 39.84
N CYS A 19 13.22 -10.81 40.16
CA CYS A 19 13.38 -9.54 39.45
C CYS A 19 14.12 -9.73 38.11
N SER A 20 15.15 -10.57 38.09
CA SER A 20 15.96 -10.86 36.89
C SER A 20 15.18 -11.59 35.79
N ARG A 21 14.28 -12.51 36.16
CA ARG A 21 13.45 -13.27 35.21
C ARG A 21 12.39 -12.42 34.49
N ARG A 22 11.93 -11.33 35.12
CA ARG A 22 10.96 -10.39 34.53
C ARG A 22 11.61 -9.43 33.54
N LEU A 23 12.83 -8.98 33.83
CA LEU A 23 13.64 -8.17 32.92
C LEU A 23 14.01 -8.92 31.63
N PHE A 24 14.33 -10.22 31.75
CA PHE A 24 14.61 -11.08 30.60
C PHE A 24 13.39 -11.26 29.67
N LEU A 25 12.21 -11.48 30.26
CA LEU A 25 10.97 -11.66 29.49
C LEU A 25 10.56 -10.36 28.77
N ALA A 26 10.71 -9.20 29.44
CA ALA A 26 10.46 -7.90 28.84
C ALA A 26 11.44 -7.59 27.69
N GLY A 27 12.72 -7.97 27.83
CA GLY A 27 13.71 -7.84 26.75
C GLY A 27 13.38 -8.69 25.52
N LEU A 28 12.90 -9.92 25.71
CA LEU A 28 12.46 -10.81 24.63
C LEU A 28 11.23 -10.27 23.87
N LEU A 29 10.25 -9.71 24.59
CA LEU A 29 9.08 -9.04 24.00
C LEU A 29 9.45 -7.76 23.22
N ALA A 30 10.44 -7.00 23.69
CA ALA A 30 10.95 -5.81 23.01
C ALA A 30 11.72 -6.15 21.71
N LEU A 31 12.42 -7.29 21.67
CA LEU A 31 13.11 -7.76 20.45
C LEU A 31 12.13 -8.33 19.40
N ALA A 32 11.00 -8.87 19.83
CA ALA A 32 9.98 -9.42 18.93
C ALA A 32 9.12 -8.34 18.21
N SER A 33 9.17 -7.08 18.64
CA SER A 33 8.31 -6.00 18.13
C SER A 33 8.83 -5.30 16.86
N GLY A 34 10.04 -5.65 16.39
CA GLY A 34 10.72 -4.92 15.31
C GLY A 34 10.40 -5.36 13.87
N CYS A 35 9.70 -6.47 13.65
CA CYS A 35 9.48 -7.03 12.31
C CYS A 35 8.08 -6.70 11.77
N VAL A 36 7.83 -5.44 11.39
CA VAL A 36 6.63 -5.08 10.63
C VAL A 36 6.86 -5.36 9.15
N TYR A 37 6.21 -6.39 8.62
CA TYR A 37 6.20 -6.66 7.19
C TYR A 37 5.36 -5.61 6.45
N ARG A 38 5.95 -4.96 5.45
CA ARG A 38 5.26 -4.05 4.55
C ARG A 38 4.96 -4.81 3.25
N ILE A 39 3.68 -4.96 2.94
CA ILE A 39 3.21 -5.60 1.71
C ILE A 39 3.38 -4.64 0.52
N ASP A 40 3.70 -5.17 -0.66
CA ASP A 40 3.68 -4.43 -1.92
C ASP A 40 2.22 -4.18 -2.34
N VAL A 41 1.86 -2.93 -2.60
CA VAL A 41 0.50 -2.54 -2.95
C VAL A 41 0.47 -2.09 -4.41
N GLN A 42 -0.30 -2.81 -5.23
CA GLN A 42 -0.59 -2.47 -6.62
C GLN A 42 -2.06 -2.01 -6.71
N GLN A 43 -2.30 -0.88 -7.37
CA GLN A 43 -3.62 -0.28 -7.54
C GLN A 43 -3.80 0.20 -8.98
N GLY A 44 -5.01 0.04 -9.51
CA GLY A 44 -5.35 0.50 -10.86
C GLY A 44 -5.22 -0.58 -11.93
N ASN A 45 -5.19 -0.14 -13.20
CA ASN A 45 -5.03 -1.03 -14.36
C ASN A 45 -3.55 -1.38 -14.54
N LEU A 46 -3.21 -2.66 -14.73
CA LEU A 46 -1.84 -3.05 -15.08
C LEU A 46 -1.51 -2.51 -16.47
N LEU A 47 -0.60 -1.53 -16.51
CA LEU A 47 -0.24 -0.80 -17.71
C LEU A 47 1.13 -1.24 -18.22
N ASP A 48 1.13 -2.36 -18.95
CA ASP A 48 2.31 -2.85 -19.64
C ASP A 48 2.60 -1.99 -20.88
N ASP A 49 3.88 -1.63 -21.08
CA ASP A 49 4.31 -0.81 -22.22
C ASP A 49 3.88 -1.42 -23.56
N LYS A 50 4.00 -2.75 -23.68
CA LYS A 50 3.57 -3.49 -24.88
C LYS A 50 2.08 -3.39 -25.14
N ALA A 51 1.26 -3.42 -24.09
CA ALA A 51 -0.20 -3.34 -24.24
C ALA A 51 -0.62 -1.92 -24.64
N ILE A 52 0.00 -0.90 -24.05
CA ILE A 52 -0.20 0.50 -24.42
C ILE A 52 0.22 0.74 -25.88
N ASP A 53 1.38 0.21 -26.29
CA ASP A 53 1.89 0.34 -27.66
C ASP A 53 1.05 -0.40 -28.70
N ALA A 54 0.33 -1.44 -28.27
CA ALA A 54 -0.61 -2.15 -29.13
C ALA A 54 -1.90 -1.36 -29.40
N VAL A 55 -2.24 -0.36 -28.57
CA VAL A 55 -3.40 0.50 -28.82
C VAL A 55 -3.09 1.46 -29.97
N GLN A 56 -3.93 1.44 -31.00
CA GLN A 56 -3.77 2.27 -32.19
C GLN A 56 -5.00 3.14 -32.44
N PRO A 57 -4.83 4.32 -33.07
CA PRO A 57 -5.94 5.11 -33.56
C PRO A 57 -6.87 4.29 -34.46
N GLY A 58 -8.17 4.51 -34.35
CA GLY A 58 -9.20 3.79 -35.10
C GLY A 58 -9.73 2.50 -34.44
N MET A 59 -9.08 2.02 -33.36
CA MET A 59 -9.60 0.90 -32.58
C MET A 59 -10.92 1.25 -31.89
N THR A 60 -11.80 0.27 -31.74
CA THR A 60 -13.06 0.42 -30.98
C THR A 60 -12.81 0.36 -29.47
N ARG A 61 -13.73 0.96 -28.69
CA ARG A 61 -13.77 0.87 -27.22
C ARG A 61 -13.61 -0.56 -26.70
N SER A 62 -14.26 -1.53 -27.33
CA SER A 62 -14.19 -2.96 -26.95
C SER A 62 -12.79 -3.56 -27.16
N GLN A 63 -12.11 -3.18 -28.24
CA GLN A 63 -10.73 -3.62 -28.51
C GLN A 63 -9.75 -3.01 -27.50
N VAL A 64 -9.91 -1.73 -27.16
CA VAL A 64 -9.10 -1.08 -26.13
C VAL A 64 -9.30 -1.78 -24.78
N ARG A 65 -10.55 -2.05 -24.39
CA ARG A 65 -10.88 -2.80 -23.18
C ARG A 65 -10.28 -4.21 -23.14
N PHE A 66 -10.16 -4.87 -24.29
CA PHE A 66 -9.54 -6.18 -24.37
C PHE A 66 -8.02 -6.11 -24.09
N LEU A 67 -7.36 -5.03 -24.51
CA LEU A 67 -5.91 -4.83 -24.33
C LEU A 67 -5.55 -4.28 -22.94
N LEU A 68 -6.26 -3.25 -22.48
CA LEU A 68 -5.94 -2.46 -21.28
C LEU A 68 -6.87 -2.77 -20.08
N GLY A 69 -7.93 -3.56 -20.30
CA GLY A 69 -8.98 -3.78 -19.32
C GLY A 69 -10.01 -2.65 -19.25
N THR A 70 -10.94 -2.78 -18.31
CA THR A 70 -11.92 -1.74 -18.01
C THR A 70 -11.25 -0.62 -17.22
N PRO A 71 -11.39 0.66 -17.63
CA PRO A 71 -10.81 1.76 -16.87
C PRO A 71 -11.39 1.79 -15.46
N VAL A 72 -10.53 2.03 -14.46
CA VAL A 72 -10.94 2.12 -13.05
C VAL A 72 -11.74 3.40 -12.77
N VAL A 73 -11.55 4.43 -13.59
CA VAL A 73 -12.27 5.69 -13.50
C VAL A 73 -12.97 5.94 -14.84
N GLU A 74 -14.29 5.89 -14.82
CA GLU A 74 -15.12 6.30 -15.95
C GLU A 74 -15.82 7.61 -15.54
N ASP A 75 -15.43 8.72 -16.17
CA ASP A 75 -16.04 10.01 -15.88
C ASP A 75 -17.46 10.04 -16.46
N SER A 76 -18.45 10.31 -15.61
CA SER A 76 -19.86 10.43 -16.02
C SER A 76 -20.11 11.64 -16.92
N PHE A 77 -19.19 12.62 -16.97
CA PHE A 77 -19.31 13.82 -17.80
C PHE A 77 -18.56 13.70 -19.13
N HIS A 78 -17.55 12.83 -19.21
CA HIS A 78 -16.69 12.68 -20.39
C HIS A 78 -16.69 11.24 -20.89
N HIS A 79 -17.78 10.83 -21.52
CA HIS A 79 -17.91 9.49 -22.09
C HIS A 79 -16.84 9.18 -23.15
N ASP A 80 -16.30 10.20 -23.82
CA ASP A 80 -15.32 10.03 -24.89
C ASP A 80 -13.87 10.02 -24.39
N ARG A 81 -13.65 9.93 -23.09
CA ARG A 81 -12.31 9.88 -22.50
C ARG A 81 -12.25 8.78 -21.46
N TRP A 82 -11.26 7.90 -21.60
CA TRP A 82 -10.94 6.90 -20.60
C TRP A 82 -9.58 7.16 -19.98
N ASP A 83 -9.56 7.19 -18.65
CA ASP A 83 -8.38 7.40 -17.84
C ASP A 83 -7.91 6.07 -17.24
N TYR A 84 -6.72 5.65 -17.63
CA TYR A 84 -6.06 4.47 -17.09
C TYR A 84 -4.94 4.90 -16.14
N VAL A 85 -5.11 4.57 -14.87
CA VAL A 85 -4.19 4.94 -13.81
C VAL A 85 -3.59 3.68 -13.22
N TYR A 86 -2.26 3.65 -13.06
CA TYR A 86 -1.52 2.59 -12.41
C TYR A 86 -0.66 3.17 -11.28
N TYR A 87 -0.71 2.52 -10.12
CA TYR A 87 0.08 2.86 -8.95
C TYR A 87 0.67 1.58 -8.34
N LEU A 88 1.98 1.55 -8.20
CA LEU A 88 2.70 0.50 -7.51
C LEU A 88 3.56 1.13 -6.41
N ARG A 89 3.30 0.72 -5.16
CA ARG A 89 4.13 1.04 -4.02
C ARG A 89 4.74 -0.24 -3.48
N ARG A 90 6.06 -0.36 -3.59
CA ARG A 90 6.76 -1.47 -2.93
C ARG A 90 6.81 -1.20 -1.42
N GLY A 91 6.62 -2.24 -0.62
CA GLY A 91 6.39 -2.11 0.82
C GLY A 91 7.67 -1.68 1.56
N ARG A 92 8.80 -2.32 1.24
CA ARG A 92 10.11 -2.08 1.86
C ARG A 92 10.93 -0.99 1.18
N SER A 93 10.82 -0.83 -0.13
CA SER A 93 11.45 0.29 -0.82
C SER A 93 10.47 1.44 -0.87
N ASN A 94 10.89 2.67 -0.55
CA ASN A 94 10.05 3.85 -0.74
C ASN A 94 9.91 4.22 -2.24
N ARG A 95 9.88 3.21 -3.12
CA ARG A 95 9.79 3.36 -4.56
C ARG A 95 8.32 3.27 -4.94
N GLU A 96 7.82 4.38 -5.45
CA GLU A 96 6.51 4.49 -6.06
C GLU A 96 6.69 4.52 -7.58
N GLU A 97 5.89 3.73 -8.28
CA GLU A 97 5.79 3.75 -9.73
C GLU A 97 4.36 4.17 -10.08
N LYS A 98 4.23 5.27 -10.81
CA LYS A 98 2.96 5.91 -11.19
C LYS A 98 2.91 6.01 -12.70
N ARG A 99 1.81 5.58 -13.31
CA ARG A 99 1.58 5.75 -14.75
C ARG A 99 0.14 6.22 -14.97
N TRP A 100 -0.02 7.16 -15.89
CA TRP A 100 -1.33 7.65 -16.31
C TRP A 100 -1.36 7.72 -17.84
N VAL A 101 -2.31 6.99 -18.41
CA VAL A 101 -2.58 6.96 -19.85
C VAL A 101 -4.01 7.42 -20.08
N ILE A 102 -4.18 8.35 -21.01
CA ILE A 102 -5.49 8.87 -21.41
C ILE A 102 -5.76 8.43 -22.83
N VAL A 103 -6.91 7.79 -23.04
CA VAL A 103 -7.40 7.41 -24.36
C VAL A 103 -8.63 8.24 -24.66
N THR A 104 -8.58 9.03 -25.73
CA THR A 104 -9.71 9.83 -26.20
C THR A 104 -10.34 9.16 -27.43
N PHE A 105 -11.66 9.18 -27.47
CA PHE A 105 -12.48 8.58 -28.51
C PHE A 105 -13.17 9.68 -29.34
N ALA A 106 -13.36 9.41 -30.62
CA ALA A 106 -14.24 10.16 -31.51
C ALA A 106 -14.99 9.13 -32.36
N ASP A 107 -16.31 9.27 -32.49
CA ASP A 107 -17.16 8.33 -33.22
C ASP A 107 -16.94 6.86 -32.79
N ASP A 108 -16.85 6.62 -31.48
CA ASP A 108 -16.58 5.32 -30.84
C ASP A 108 -15.26 4.63 -31.21
N LYS A 109 -14.33 5.39 -31.79
CA LYS A 109 -12.98 4.93 -32.14
C LYS A 109 -11.91 5.76 -31.47
N VAL A 110 -10.76 5.14 -31.20
CA VAL A 110 -9.61 5.83 -30.62
C VAL A 110 -9.16 6.96 -31.54
N ALA A 111 -9.19 8.18 -31.03
CA ALA A 111 -8.70 9.37 -31.72
C ALA A 111 -7.26 9.68 -31.29
N THR A 112 -6.96 9.65 -29.99
CA THR A 112 -5.66 10.04 -29.46
C THR A 112 -5.33 9.26 -28.19
N ILE A 113 -4.04 8.98 -27.99
CA ILE A 113 -3.51 8.29 -26.81
C ILE A 113 -2.42 9.19 -26.23
N ARG A 114 -2.58 9.60 -24.97
CA ARG A 114 -1.56 10.38 -24.23
C ARG A 114 -0.94 9.48 -23.18
N LYS A 115 0.37 9.33 -23.22
CA LYS A 115 1.17 8.55 -22.26
C LYS A 115 1.86 9.49 -21.29
N ASP A 116 2.20 8.98 -20.10
CA ASP A 116 2.96 9.68 -19.07
C ASP A 116 2.37 11.04 -18.67
N VAL A 117 1.05 11.08 -18.51
CA VAL A 117 0.37 12.31 -18.09
C VAL A 117 0.78 12.65 -16.64
N PRO A 118 1.22 13.89 -16.36
CA PRO A 118 1.53 14.31 -15.01
C PRO A 118 0.30 14.19 -14.11
N PHE A 119 0.43 13.59 -12.93
CA PHE A 119 -0.69 13.37 -12.00
C PHE A 119 -1.27 14.67 -11.40
N ASP A 120 -0.57 15.79 -11.54
CA ASP A 120 -0.99 17.13 -11.14
C ASP A 120 -1.62 17.95 -12.28
N ALA A 121 -1.76 17.36 -13.47
CA ALA A 121 -2.42 18.02 -14.58
C ALA A 121 -3.92 18.22 -14.28
N PRO A 122 -4.51 19.40 -14.59
CA PRO A 122 -5.94 19.59 -14.48
C PRO A 122 -6.68 18.60 -15.39
N GLY A 123 -7.67 17.94 -14.79
CA GLY A 123 -8.55 16.98 -15.46
C GLY A 123 -9.47 17.62 -16.49
#